data_AF-A0A7W6RKD0-F1
#
_entry.id   AF-A0A7W6RKD0-F1
#
_cell.length_a   1.000
_cell.length_b   1.000
_cell.length_c   1.000
_cell.angle_alpha   90.00
_cell.angle_beta   90.00
_cell.angle_gamma   90.00
#
_symmetry.space_group_name_H-M   'P 1'
#
loop_
_entity.id
_entity.type
_entity.pdbx_description
1 polymer ?
#
loop_
_entity_poly.entity_id
_entity_poly.type
_entity_poly.pdbx_seq_one_letter_code
_entity_poly.pdbx_strand_id
1 'polypeptide(L)'
;MTFTPSTASIVSFAVISAGLFTQSDAHQSRSAWPYPPWCCNGQDFGGDCEAIPKSQVRKGAGGFSVILHPGDHHLVTRNQLFLIPYGDEKPSGDGDFHICLQPTDDPNEADGIGRGGRYHMNCFFAPPDGV
;
A
#
# COMPACT_ATOMS: atom_id res chain seq x y z
N MET A 1 -43.65 -38.68 -46.22
CA MET A 1 -42.28 -38.25 -45.93
C MET A 1 -42.38 -37.26 -44.80
N THR A 2 -41.97 -37.66 -43.60
CA THR A 2 -42.12 -36.87 -42.36
C THR A 2 -40.72 -36.62 -41.83
N PHE A 3 -40.28 -35.35 -41.86
CA PHE A 3 -38.98 -34.93 -41.35
C PHE A 3 -39.11 -34.53 -39.89
N THR A 4 -38.41 -35.25 -39.00
CA THR A 4 -38.18 -34.83 -37.62
C THR A 4 -36.73 -34.34 -37.49
N PRO A 5 -36.49 -33.08 -37.11
CA PRO A 5 -35.15 -32.63 -36.79
C PRO A 5 -34.80 -33.07 -35.37
N SER A 6 -33.75 -33.90 -35.25
CA SER A 6 -33.18 -34.28 -33.96
C SER A 6 -32.36 -33.11 -33.43
N THR A 7 -32.79 -32.53 -32.32
CA THR A 7 -32.12 -31.41 -31.65
C THR A 7 -30.77 -31.87 -31.10
N ALA A 8 -29.67 -31.33 -31.65
CA ALA A 8 -28.34 -31.48 -31.08
C ALA A 8 -28.24 -30.62 -29.81
N SER A 9 -28.18 -31.24 -28.63
CA SER A 9 -27.87 -30.55 -27.38
C SER A 9 -26.39 -30.18 -27.35
N ILE A 10 -26.09 -28.90 -27.55
CA ILE A 10 -24.78 -28.33 -27.26
C ILE A 10 -24.75 -28.02 -25.76
N VAL A 11 -24.06 -28.86 -24.98
CA VAL A 11 -23.80 -28.55 -23.56
C VAL A 11 -22.64 -27.55 -23.51
N SER A 12 -22.98 -26.28 -23.37
CA SER A 12 -22.00 -25.21 -23.11
C SER A 12 -21.55 -25.29 -21.65
N PHE A 13 -20.32 -25.78 -21.42
CA PHE A 13 -19.67 -25.68 -20.11
C PHE A 13 -19.15 -24.24 -19.92
N ALA A 14 -19.91 -23.40 -19.22
CA ALA A 14 -19.43 -22.11 -18.74
C ALA A 14 -18.47 -22.34 -17.56
N VAL A 15 -17.17 -22.27 -17.81
CA VAL A 15 -16.15 -22.19 -16.76
C VAL A 15 -16.21 -20.81 -16.12
N ILE A 16 -16.84 -20.73 -14.95
CA ILE A 16 -16.81 -19.52 -14.11
C ILE A 16 -15.45 -19.51 -13.41
N SER A 17 -14.50 -18.75 -13.95
CA SER A 17 -13.25 -18.44 -13.28
C SER A 17 -13.54 -17.51 -12.09
N ALA A 18 -13.82 -18.09 -10.92
CA ALA A 18 -13.83 -17.35 -9.67
C ALA A 18 -12.39 -16.94 -9.35
N GLY A 19 -12.01 -15.71 -9.69
CA GLY A 19 -10.76 -15.11 -9.24
C GLY A 19 -10.73 -15.09 -7.72
N LEU A 20 -9.68 -15.67 -7.12
CA LEU A 20 -9.41 -15.55 -5.69
C LEU A 20 -9.15 -14.08 -5.37
N PHE A 21 -10.15 -13.38 -4.84
CA PHE A 21 -9.94 -12.08 -4.21
C PHE A 21 -9.25 -12.33 -2.88
N THR A 22 -7.92 -12.27 -2.86
CA THR A 22 -7.17 -12.22 -1.60
C THR A 22 -7.50 -10.87 -0.95
N GLN A 23 -8.38 -10.88 0.06
CA GLN A 23 -8.52 -9.71 0.92
C GLN A 23 -7.18 -9.49 1.61
N SER A 24 -6.53 -8.36 1.33
CA SER A 24 -5.34 -7.93 2.04
C SER A 24 -5.79 -7.27 3.34
N ASP A 25 -5.46 -7.91 4.46
CA ASP A 25 -5.55 -7.30 5.78
C ASP A 25 -4.76 -5.97 5.79
N ALA A 26 -5.21 -4.97 6.55
CA ALA A 26 -4.48 -3.72 6.72
C ALA A 26 -3.04 -3.92 7.21
N HIS A 27 -2.77 -5.02 7.91
CA HIS A 27 -1.47 -5.45 8.37
C HIS A 27 -0.74 -6.38 7.41
N GLN A 28 -1.14 -6.44 6.15
CA GLN A 28 -0.51 -7.32 5.19
C GLN A 28 -0.29 -6.67 3.84
N SER A 29 0.96 -6.67 3.37
CA SER A 29 1.27 -6.20 2.02
C SER A 29 0.78 -7.19 0.95
N ARG A 30 0.86 -6.80 -0.33
CA ARG A 30 0.47 -7.66 -1.47
C ARG A 30 1.25 -8.98 -1.54
N SER A 31 2.45 -9.01 -0.98
CA SER A 31 3.31 -10.21 -0.92
C SER A 31 3.03 -11.10 0.29
N ALA A 32 2.03 -10.76 1.09
CA ALA A 32 1.71 -11.36 2.39
C ALA A 32 2.72 -11.07 3.52
N TRP A 33 3.61 -10.07 3.37
CA TRP A 33 4.49 -9.66 4.45
C TRP A 33 3.70 -8.90 5.53
N PRO A 34 3.79 -9.31 6.82
CA PRO A 34 2.99 -8.71 7.87
C PRO A 34 3.60 -7.38 8.36
N TYR A 35 2.83 -6.30 8.24
CA TYR A 35 3.16 -5.06 8.90
C TYR A 35 2.96 -5.18 10.42
N PRO A 36 3.84 -4.61 11.25
CA PRO A 36 3.64 -4.63 12.69
C PRO A 36 2.34 -3.94 13.12
N PRO A 37 1.65 -4.42 14.18
CA PRO A 37 0.40 -3.80 14.63
C PRO A 37 0.51 -2.32 15.04
N TRP A 38 1.69 -1.90 15.52
CA TRP A 38 1.96 -0.50 15.85
C TRP A 38 2.14 0.40 14.62
N CYS A 39 2.32 -0.19 13.45
CA CYS A 39 2.56 0.51 12.21
C CYS A 39 1.25 0.84 11.49
N CYS A 40 0.22 -0.01 11.59
CA CYS A 40 -0.98 0.17 10.78
C CYS A 40 -2.20 0.44 11.64
N ASN A 41 -2.93 1.49 11.28
CA ASN A 41 -4.28 1.70 11.75
C ASN A 41 -5.26 1.24 10.67
N GLY A 42 -6.07 0.23 10.99
CA GLY A 42 -7.09 -0.32 10.10
C GLY A 42 -7.60 -1.65 10.64
N GLN A 43 -8.89 -1.94 10.45
CA GLN A 43 -9.47 -3.17 11.01
C GLN A 43 -9.54 -4.35 10.04
N ASP A 44 -9.52 -4.16 8.71
CA ASP A 44 -9.61 -5.30 7.77
C ASP A 44 -9.17 -4.98 6.32
N PHE A 45 -9.32 -3.74 5.82
CA PHE A 45 -8.96 -3.38 4.43
C PHE A 45 -8.60 -1.89 4.32
N GLY A 46 -7.50 -1.56 3.64
CA GLY A 46 -7.10 -0.18 3.38
C GLY A 46 -6.66 0.58 4.63
N GLY A 47 -5.75 -0.01 5.41
CA GLY A 47 -5.09 0.67 6.52
C GLY A 47 -4.06 1.70 6.04
N ASP A 48 -3.58 2.54 6.93
CA ASP A 48 -2.58 3.57 6.64
C ASP A 48 -1.16 3.06 6.30
N CYS A 49 -0.97 1.73 6.29
CA CYS A 49 0.19 1.05 5.76
C CYS A 49 -0.06 0.53 4.35
N GLU A 50 0.61 1.13 3.37
CA GLU A 50 0.61 0.60 2.03
C GLU A 50 1.95 0.85 1.34
N ALA A 51 2.22 0.05 0.31
CA ALA A 51 3.34 0.28 -0.57
C ALA A 51 3.22 1.64 -1.25
N ILE A 52 4.33 2.38 -1.30
CA ILE A 52 4.42 3.63 -2.06
C ILE A 52 5.16 3.39 -3.37
N PRO A 53 4.92 4.19 -4.43
CA PRO A 53 5.61 4.01 -5.68
C PRO A 53 7.11 4.25 -5.49
N LYS A 54 7.92 3.27 -5.89
CA LYS A 54 9.39 3.35 -5.84
C LYS A 54 9.95 4.60 -6.52
N SER A 55 9.28 5.12 -7.57
CA SER A 55 9.68 6.37 -8.24
C SER A 55 9.61 7.60 -7.34
N GLN A 56 8.85 7.56 -6.25
CA GLN A 56 8.75 8.64 -5.28
C GLN A 56 9.84 8.59 -4.20
N VAL A 57 10.64 7.53 -4.17
CA VAL A 57 11.73 7.35 -3.20
C VAL A 57 13.06 7.61 -3.89
N ARG A 58 13.87 8.47 -3.29
CA ARG A 58 15.24 8.73 -3.74
C ARG A 58 16.22 8.49 -2.61
N LYS A 59 17.21 7.66 -2.89
CA LYS A 59 18.36 7.45 -2.01
C LYS A 59 19.37 8.60 -2.19
N GLY A 60 19.85 9.15 -1.09
CA GLY A 60 20.82 10.25 -1.05
C GLY A 60 21.98 9.96 -0.08
N ALA A 61 22.88 10.91 0.08
CA ALA A 61 24.06 10.75 0.95
C ALA A 61 23.70 10.61 2.44
N GLY A 62 22.61 11.25 2.87
CA GLY A 62 22.18 11.26 4.28
C GLY A 62 21.02 10.33 4.62
N GLY A 63 20.45 9.61 3.64
CA GLY A 63 19.24 8.82 3.82
C GLY A 63 18.34 8.82 2.59
N PHE A 64 17.05 8.69 2.81
CA PHE A 64 16.00 8.69 1.79
C PHE A 64 15.26 10.03 1.76
N SER A 65 14.89 10.47 0.57
CA SER A 65 13.83 11.46 0.37
C SER A 65 12.63 10.81 -0.29
N VAL A 66 11.44 11.11 0.21
CA VAL A 66 10.17 10.59 -0.29
C VAL A 66 9.26 11.75 -0.65
N ILE A 67 8.78 11.79 -1.89
CA ILE A 67 7.84 12.83 -2.36
C ILE A 67 6.52 12.16 -2.72
N LEU A 68 5.51 12.29 -1.87
CA LEU A 68 4.19 11.72 -2.16
C LEU A 68 3.27 12.79 -2.75
N HIS A 69 2.64 12.48 -3.88
CA HIS A 69 1.59 13.27 -4.50
C HIS A 69 0.22 12.68 -4.13
N PRO A 70 -0.87 13.46 -4.29
CA PRO A 70 -2.22 12.94 -4.16
C PRO A 70 -2.41 11.64 -4.96
N GLY A 71 -2.79 10.57 -4.28
CA GLY A 71 -3.02 9.25 -4.88
C GLY A 71 -1.80 8.31 -4.94
N ASP A 72 -0.57 8.77 -4.65
CA ASP A 72 0.59 7.86 -4.51
C ASP A 72 0.42 6.90 -3.30
N HIS A 73 -0.40 7.31 -2.33
CA HIS A 73 -0.98 6.46 -1.29
C HIS A 73 -2.42 6.94 -1.07
N HIS A 74 -3.37 6.05 -0.78
CA HIS A 74 -4.80 6.39 -0.77
C HIS A 74 -5.18 7.49 0.25
N LEU A 75 -4.47 7.56 1.38
CA LEU A 75 -4.61 8.65 2.38
C LEU A 75 -3.88 9.96 2.03
N VAL A 76 -3.04 9.98 1.00
CA VAL A 76 -2.32 11.19 0.60
C VAL A 76 -3.24 12.03 -0.28
N THR A 77 -3.68 13.18 0.24
CA THR A 77 -4.57 14.13 -0.46
C THR A 77 -3.87 15.42 -0.91
N ARG A 78 -2.61 15.62 -0.50
CA ARG A 78 -1.77 16.80 -0.81
C ARG A 78 -0.33 16.36 -1.04
N ASN A 79 0.48 17.20 -1.69
CA ASN A 79 1.91 16.92 -1.86
C ASN A 79 2.62 16.93 -0.49
N GLN A 80 3.47 15.94 -0.25
CA GLN A 80 4.24 15.77 0.99
C GLN A 80 5.69 15.44 0.67
N LEU A 81 6.62 15.97 1.47
CA LEU A 81 8.04 15.66 1.40
C LEU A 81 8.50 15.12 2.75
N PHE A 82 9.15 13.97 2.72
CA PHE A 82 9.77 13.34 3.88
C PHE A 82 11.26 13.15 3.64
N LEU A 83 12.03 13.35 4.71
CA LEU A 83 13.47 13.11 4.73
C LEU A 83 13.73 12.12 5.87
N ILE A 84 14.16 10.91 5.52
CA ILE A 84 14.40 9.81 6.46
C ILE A 84 15.91 9.56 6.50
N PRO A 85 16.61 9.91 7.58
CA PRO A 85 18.02 9.55 7.76
C PRO A 85 18.24 8.03 7.71
N TYR A 86 19.43 7.60 7.26
CA TYR A 86 19.78 6.17 7.39
C TYR A 86 19.78 5.70 8.84
N GLY A 87 19.22 4.52 9.06
CA GLY A 87 19.04 3.92 10.39
C GLY A 87 17.68 4.20 11.02
N ASP A 88 16.93 5.18 10.51
CA ASP A 88 15.56 5.44 10.95
C ASP A 88 14.55 4.56 10.19
N GLU A 89 14.90 4.11 8.98
CA GLU A 89 14.10 3.14 8.23
C GLU A 89 14.05 1.76 8.90
N LYS A 90 13.02 1.00 8.57
CA LYS A 90 12.88 -0.41 8.96
C LYS A 90 13.11 -1.31 7.74
N PRO A 91 13.69 -2.51 7.92
CA PRO A 91 13.83 -3.46 6.82
C PRO A 91 12.44 -3.93 6.34
N SER A 92 12.18 -3.76 5.06
CA SER A 92 11.02 -4.33 4.39
C SER A 92 11.26 -5.81 4.12
N GLY A 93 10.33 -6.66 4.53
CA GLY A 93 10.45 -8.11 4.37
C GLY A 93 10.09 -8.62 2.98
N ASP A 94 9.42 -7.79 2.16
CA ASP A 94 8.99 -8.14 0.82
C ASP A 94 9.76 -7.44 -0.30
N GLY A 95 10.73 -6.60 0.06
CA GLY A 95 11.55 -5.90 -0.90
C GLY A 95 10.90 -4.67 -1.53
N ASP A 96 9.71 -4.27 -1.06
CA ASP A 96 9.06 -3.03 -1.49
C ASP A 96 9.24 -1.89 -0.47
N PHE A 97 8.96 -0.67 -0.90
CA PHE A 97 8.93 0.51 -0.03
C PHE A 97 7.53 0.71 0.53
N HIS A 98 7.42 0.90 1.84
CA HIS A 98 6.13 1.10 2.52
C HIS A 98 6.18 2.27 3.47
N ILE A 99 5.02 2.89 3.67
CA ILE A 99 4.90 4.05 4.54
C ILE A 99 3.74 3.87 5.53
N CYS A 100 3.98 4.27 6.78
CA CYS A 100 3.06 4.18 7.91
C CYS A 100 2.41 5.55 8.17
N LEU A 101 1.24 5.82 7.59
CA LEU A 101 0.52 7.10 7.74
C LEU A 101 -0.38 7.11 8.98
N GLN A 102 0.20 6.82 10.15
CA GLN A 102 -0.52 7.09 11.39
C GLN A 102 -0.73 8.61 11.50
N PRO A 103 -1.97 9.12 11.53
CA PRO A 103 -2.18 10.44 12.11
C PRO A 103 -1.62 10.35 13.52
N THR A 104 -0.67 11.22 13.86
CA THR A 104 -0.27 11.33 15.26
C THR A 104 -1.54 11.56 16.08
N ASP A 105 -1.62 11.05 17.30
CA ASP A 105 -2.77 11.20 18.20
C ASP A 105 -3.15 12.68 18.48
N ASP A 106 -2.40 13.64 17.94
CA ASP A 106 -2.77 15.03 17.83
C ASP A 106 -3.90 15.24 16.77
N PRO A 107 -5.13 15.57 17.20
CA PRO A 107 -6.24 15.86 16.28
C PRO A 107 -5.98 17.09 15.39
N ASN A 108 -4.98 17.92 15.69
CA ASN A 108 -4.57 19.07 14.87
C ASN A 108 -3.55 18.68 13.78
N GLU A 109 -2.93 17.51 13.86
CA GLU A 109 -2.02 16.97 12.84
C GLU A 109 -2.80 16.15 11.79
N ALA A 110 -3.92 15.55 12.18
CA ALA A 110 -4.82 14.76 11.34
C ALA A 110 -5.62 15.58 10.29
N ASP A 111 -6.02 16.83 10.59
CA ASP A 111 -6.66 17.75 9.61
C ASP A 111 -5.63 18.45 8.68
N GLY A 112 -4.36 18.33 9.08
CA GLY A 112 -3.18 18.57 8.28
C GLY A 112 -2.78 20.02 8.05
N ILE A 113 -1.55 20.12 7.54
CA ILE A 113 -0.64 21.26 7.60
C ILE A 113 -0.08 21.47 9.02
N GLY A 114 0.97 20.70 9.33
CA GLY A 114 1.86 21.06 10.43
C GLY A 114 2.48 22.44 10.17
N ARG A 115 2.05 23.45 10.93
CA ARG A 115 2.77 24.72 11.09
C ARG A 115 4.08 24.43 11.84
N GLY A 116 5.12 24.17 11.05
CA GLY A 116 6.42 23.66 11.52
C GLY A 116 7.11 22.77 10.50
N GLY A 117 6.37 22.27 9.50
CA GLY A 117 6.92 21.67 8.28
C GLY A 117 7.47 20.25 8.42
N ARG A 118 6.99 19.45 9.37
CA ARG A 118 7.29 18.01 9.42
C ARG A 118 6.02 17.22 9.66
N TYR A 119 5.78 16.26 8.76
CA TYR A 119 4.86 15.16 9.03
C TYR A 119 5.67 14.09 9.78
N HIS A 120 5.18 13.64 10.92
CA HIS A 120 5.79 12.52 11.63
C HIS A 120 5.23 11.21 11.07
N MET A 121 5.84 10.69 10.00
CA MET A 121 5.65 9.29 9.65
C MET A 121 6.23 8.45 10.79
N ASN A 122 5.42 7.61 11.43
CA ASN A 122 5.94 6.80 12.52
C ASN A 122 6.89 5.72 12.03
N CYS A 123 6.79 5.25 10.77
CA CYS A 123 7.75 4.33 10.15
C CYS A 123 7.81 4.36 8.62
N PHE A 124 9.02 4.21 8.09
CA PHE A 124 9.30 3.98 6.67
C PHE A 124 10.00 2.63 6.54
N PHE A 125 9.48 1.74 5.69
CA PHE A 125 10.13 0.46 5.39
C PHE A 125 10.82 0.53 4.05
N ALA A 126 12.09 0.11 4.02
CA ALA A 126 12.92 0.10 2.83
C ALA A 126 13.43 -1.32 2.54
N PRO A 127 13.58 -1.70 1.25
CA PRO A 127 14.21 -2.95 0.88
C PRO A 127 15.65 -3.04 1.41
N PRO A 128 16.19 -4.26 1.63
CA PRO A 128 17.51 -4.49 2.22
C PRO A 128 18.68 -3.78 1.51
N ASP A 129 18.56 -3.54 0.21
CA ASP A 129 19.53 -2.86 -0.63
C ASP A 129 19.16 -1.38 -0.89
N GLY A 130 17.92 -0.98 -0.57
CA GLY A 130 17.40 0.37 -0.71
C GLY A 130 17.37 0.86 -2.17
N VAL A 131 17.32 -0.07 -3.14
CA VAL A 131 17.45 0.23 -4.58
C VAL A 131 16.15 0.08 -5.31
#